data_AF-A0A269XEZ4-F1
#
_entry.id   AF-A0A269XEZ4-F1
#
_cell.length_a   1.000
_cell.length_b   1.000
_cell.length_c   1.000
_cell.angle_alpha   90.00
_cell.angle_beta   90.00
_cell.angle_gamma   90.00
#
_symmetry.space_group_name_H-M   'P 1'
#
loop_
_entity.id
_entity.type
_entity.pdbx_description
1 polymer ?
#
loop_
_entity_poly.entity_id
_entity_poly.type
_entity_poly.pdbx_seq_one_letter_code
_entity_poly.pdbx_strand_id
1 'polypeptide(L)' 'MIKEIGGIKKVKQRLKELGDKVTNPVRYEIELNYYSPKSKKDTSTPAAFGKTLNKLIANGKLSKENKKFLLD' A
#
# COMPACT_ATOMS: atom_id res chain seq x y z
N MET A 1 -9.31 4.14 -8.66
CA MET A 1 -8.88 3.00 -7.82
C MET A 1 -9.01 3.27 -6.32
N ILE A 2 -8.29 4.23 -5.71
CA ILE A 2 -8.34 4.40 -4.23
C ILE A 2 -9.77 4.66 -3.71
N LYS A 3 -10.63 5.34 -4.49
CA LYS A 3 -12.04 5.54 -4.15
C LYS A 3 -12.83 4.22 -4.11
N GLU A 4 -12.64 3.33 -5.09
CA GLU A 4 -13.30 2.01 -5.16
C GLU A 4 -13.01 1.12 -3.96
N ILE A 5 -11.82 1.24 -3.38
CA ILE A 5 -11.43 0.49 -2.18
C ILE A 5 -11.82 1.22 -0.87
N GLY A 6 -12.60 2.30 -0.94
CA GLY A 6 -13.12 3.06 0.21
C GLY A 6 -12.18 4.15 0.75
N GLY A 7 -11.28 4.66 -0.10
CA GLY A 7 -10.42 5.79 0.21
C GLY A 7 -9.17 5.44 1.04
N ILE A 8 -8.35 6.46 1.30
CA ILE A 8 -7.09 6.33 2.07
C ILE A 8 -7.30 5.68 3.44
N LYS A 9 -8.46 5.92 4.08
CA LYS A 9 -8.81 5.31 5.38
C LYS A 9 -8.81 3.78 5.29
N LYS A 10 -9.40 3.22 4.22
CA LYS A 10 -9.45 1.76 4.02
C LYS A 10 -8.10 1.19 3.59
N VAL A 11 -7.30 1.93 2.82
CA VAL A 11 -5.90 1.55 2.55
C VAL A 11 -5.11 1.43 3.86
N LYS A 12 -5.17 2.45 4.74
CA LYS A 12 -4.50 2.39 6.05
C LYS A 12 -4.99 1.24 6.91
N GLN A 13 -6.30 0.99 6.92
CA GLN A 13 -6.86 -0.13 7.66
C GLN A 13 -6.27 -1.45 7.17
N ARG A 14 -6.24 -1.66 5.85
CA ARG A 14 -5.72 -2.89 5.25
C ARG A 14 -4.22 -3.10 5.54
N LEU A 15 -3.42 -2.03 5.50
CA LEU A 15 -2.00 -2.09 5.86
C LEU A 15 -1.83 -2.55 7.32
N LYS A 16 -2.62 -2.02 8.26
CA LYS A 16 -2.60 -2.45 9.66
C LYS A 16 -2.98 -3.92 9.83
N GLU A 17 -3.99 -4.41 9.10
CA GLU A 17 -4.38 -5.83 9.12
C GLU A 17 -3.29 -6.76 8.58
N LEU A 18 -2.47 -6.28 7.64
CA LEU A 18 -1.28 -6.99 7.16
C LEU A 18 -0.09 -6.90 8.14
N GLY A 19 -0.23 -6.13 9.22
CA GLY A 19 0.83 -5.86 10.19
C GLY A 19 1.81 -4.77 9.77
N ASP A 20 1.52 -4.01 8.71
CA ASP A 20 2.31 -2.86 8.30
C ASP A 20 1.87 -1.62 9.10
N LYS A 21 2.76 -1.17 9.99
CA LYS A 21 2.59 0.03 10.83
C LYS A 21 3.44 1.21 10.37
N VAL A 22 4.15 1.06 9.24
CA VAL A 22 5.18 2.01 8.79
C VAL A 22 4.74 2.75 7.53
N THR A 23 4.15 2.05 6.56
CA THR A 23 3.62 2.69 5.34
C THR A 23 2.50 3.67 5.68
N ASN A 24 2.65 4.94 5.31
CA ASN A 24 1.77 6.01 5.73
C ASN A 24 1.18 6.80 4.54
N PRO A 25 0.18 6.25 3.82
CA PRO A 25 -0.52 6.98 2.76
C PRO A 25 -1.39 8.09 3.37
N VAL A 26 -1.29 9.33 2.93
CA VAL A 26 -1.99 10.49 3.52
C VAL A 26 -2.75 11.30 2.48
N ARG A 27 -2.19 11.46 1.27
CA ARG A 27 -2.75 12.30 0.21
C ARG A 27 -3.17 11.46 -1.00
N TYR A 28 -4.00 12.07 -1.85
CA TYR A 28 -4.32 11.53 -3.17
C TYR A 28 -3.31 12.01 -4.22
N GLU A 29 -3.46 11.52 -5.44
CA GLU A 29 -2.80 12.12 -6.60
C GLU A 29 -3.40 13.50 -6.88
N ILE A 30 -2.59 14.51 -7.23
CA ILE A 30 -1.14 14.43 -7.49
C ILE A 30 -0.27 14.71 -6.26
N GLU A 31 -0.87 15.17 -5.16
CA GLU A 31 -0.17 15.75 -4.02
C GLU A 31 0.68 14.75 -3.21
N LEU A 32 0.44 13.45 -3.35
CA LEU A 32 1.24 12.42 -2.71
C LEU A 32 2.72 12.47 -3.14
N ASN A 33 2.99 12.98 -4.35
CA ASN A 33 4.34 13.11 -4.90
C ASN A 33 5.13 14.31 -4.32
N TYR A 34 4.47 15.24 -3.62
CA TYR A 34 5.15 16.36 -2.97
C TYR A 34 5.84 15.89 -1.68
N TYR A 35 7.06 15.37 -1.87
CA TYR A 35 7.93 14.86 -0.82
C TYR A 35 8.63 15.97 -0.06
N SER A 36 8.89 15.73 1.24
CA SER A 36 9.75 16.55 2.08
C SER A 36 10.49 15.65 3.07
N PRO A 37 11.82 15.78 3.24
CA PRO A 37 12.59 15.00 4.22
C PRO A 37 12.12 15.15 5.66
N LYS A 38 11.41 16.23 5.99
CA LYS A 38 10.87 16.50 7.33
C LYS A 38 9.45 15.94 7.55
N SER A 39 8.86 15.32 6.52
CA SER A 39 7.49 14.79 6.55
C SER A 39 7.48 13.27 6.39
N LYS A 40 6.60 12.60 7.12
CA LYS A 40 6.32 11.16 6.97
C LYS A 40 5.12 10.87 6.06
N LYS A 41 4.48 11.90 5.50
CA LYS A 41 3.31 11.72 4.62
C LYS A 41 3.73 11.01 3.34
N ASP A 42 2.98 9.99 2.96
CA ASP A 42 3.16 9.22 1.71
C ASP A 42 4.53 8.55 1.60
N THR A 43 5.09 8.15 2.75
CA THR A 43 6.37 7.45 2.84
C THR A 43 6.18 6.03 3.37
N SER A 44 7.18 5.20 3.10
CA SER A 44 7.39 3.90 3.74
C SER A 44 8.89 3.66 3.93
N THR A 45 9.26 2.47 4.39
CA THR A 45 10.65 1.98 4.37
C THR A 45 10.75 0.78 3.43
N PRO A 46 11.93 0.50 2.86
CA PRO A 46 12.11 -0.67 1.99
C PRO A 46 11.64 -1.97 2.63
N ALA A 47 11.99 -2.19 3.91
CA ALA A 47 11.62 -3.39 4.65
C ALA A 47 10.10 -3.51 4.88
N ALA A 48 9.41 -2.42 5.21
CA ALA A 48 7.96 -2.45 5.41
C ALA A 48 7.21 -2.70 4.10
N PHE A 49 7.58 -1.97 3.05
CA PHE A 49 6.92 -2.08 1.75
C PHE A 49 7.13 -3.47 1.13
N GLY A 50 8.35 -4.02 1.21
CA GLY A 50 8.64 -5.38 0.75
C GLY A 50 7.84 -6.45 1.50
N LYS A 51 7.71 -6.35 2.83
CA LYS A 51 6.88 -7.28 3.62
C LYS A 51 5.40 -7.17 3.24
N THR A 52 4.91 -5.96 2.97
CA THR A 52 3.53 -5.72 2.52
C THR A 52 3.27 -6.35 1.16
N LEU A 53 4.16 -6.15 0.17
CA LEU A 53 4.05 -6.79 -1.14
C LEU A 53 4.09 -8.32 -1.04
N ASN A 54 4.97 -8.87 -0.20
CA ASN A 54 5.02 -10.31 0.03
C ASN A 54 3.68 -10.85 0.58
N LYS A 55 3.07 -10.18 1.56
CA LYS A 55 1.79 -10.61 2.15
C LYS A 55 0.57 -10.37 1.26
N LEU A 56 0.64 -9.43 0.31
CA LEU A 56 -0.44 -9.17 -0.64
C LEU A 56 -0.39 -10.10 -1.86
N ILE A 57 0.80 -10.34 -2.40
CA ILE A 57 0.98 -10.95 -3.73
C ILE A 57 1.64 -12.32 -3.62
N ALA A 58 2.87 -12.38 -3.10
CA ALA A 58 3.67 -13.61 -3.13
C ALA A 58 3.03 -14.72 -2.27
N ASN A 59 2.69 -14.38 -1.03
CA ASN A 59 2.06 -15.25 -0.02
C ASN A 59 0.68 -14.70 0.41
N GLY A 60 -0.02 -14.05 -0.52
CA GLY A 60 -1.32 -13.44 -0.29
C GLY A 60 -2.51 -14.32 -0.66
N LYS A 61 -3.68 -13.70 -0.74
CA LYS A 61 -4.98 -14.37 -1.01
C LYS A 61 -5.54 -14.12 -2.41
N LEU A 62 -4.72 -13.58 -3.33
CA LEU A 62 -5.15 -13.43 -4.72
C LEU A 62 -5.41 -14.81 -5.33
N SER A 63 -6.48 -14.92 -6.13
CA SER A 63 -6.67 -16.10 -6.97
C SER A 63 -5.50 -16.24 -7.96
N LYS A 64 -5.32 -17.42 -8.54
CA LYS A 64 -4.24 -17.65 -9.51
C LYS A 64 -4.37 -16.71 -10.71
N GLU A 65 -5.60 -16.49 -11.16
CA GLU A 65 -5.94 -15.63 -12.30
C GLU A 65 -5.63 -14.17 -11.99
N ASN A 66 -6.07 -13.65 -10.84
CA ASN A 66 -5.78 -12.27 -10.43
C ASN A 66 -4.29 -12.05 -10.16
N LYS A 67 -3.59 -13.04 -9.60
CA LYS A 67 -2.14 -12.95 -9.38
C LYS A 67 -1.38 -12.93 -10.70
N LYS A 68 -1.79 -13.75 -11.68
CA LYS A 68 -1.23 -13.75 -13.03
C LYS A 68 -1.48 -12.41 -13.72
N PHE A 69 -2.74 -11.95 -13.75
CA PHE A 69 -3.13 -10.67 -14.33
C PHE A 69 -2.38 -9.47 -13.74
N LEU A 70 -2.02 -9.51 -12.45
CA LEU A 70 -1.27 -8.43 -11.81
C LEU A 70 0.23 -8.42 -12.17
N LEU A 71 0.79 -9.57 -12.57
CA LEU A 71 2.23 -9.73 -12.82
C LEU A 71 2.61 -9.65 -14.30
N ASP A 72 1.65 -9.87 -15.20
CA ASP A 72 1.79 -9.81 -16.66
C ASP A 72 1.30 -8.45 -17.20
#